data_AF-A0A7V0V916-F1
#
_entry.id   AF-A0A7V0V916-F1
#
_cell.length_a   1.000
_cell.length_b   1.000
_cell.length_c   1.000
_cell.angle_alpha   90.00
_cell.angle_beta   90.00
_cell.angle_gamma   90.00
#
_symmetry.space_group_name_H-M   'P 1'
#
loop_
_entity.id
_entity.type
_entity.pdbx_description
1 polymer ?
#
loop_
_entity_poly.entity_id
_entity_poly.type
_entity_poly.pdbx_seq_one_letter_code
_entity_poly.pdbx_strand_id
1 'polypeptide(L)'
;AGGCGRDVLYGNAKVISQQGRDVTEKFIEGARRMLQLARSLGISSAILKSLSPSCGVKAIYDGTFSGNIVEGDGVATALLREAGLTVVTEKELEND
;
A
#
# COMPACT_ATOMS: atom_id res chain seq x y z
N ALA A 1 3.86 -12.32 11.06
CA ALA A 1 4.30 -10.95 10.75
C ALA A 1 3.06 -10.08 10.61
N GLY A 2 3.11 -8.85 11.10
CA GLY A 2 2.01 -7.87 11.04
C GLY A 2 2.59 -6.48 10.77
N GLY A 3 1.74 -5.49 10.51
CA GLY A 3 2.16 -4.15 10.10
C GLY A 3 2.02 -3.88 8.60
N CYS A 4 1.28 -4.73 7.88
CA CYS A 4 0.97 -4.50 6.46
C CYS A 4 -0.18 -3.50 6.29
N GLY A 5 -0.44 -3.09 5.05
CA GLY A 5 -1.49 -2.15 4.70
C GLY A 5 -2.87 -2.53 5.22
N ARG A 6 -3.19 -3.83 5.25
CA ARG A 6 -4.45 -4.34 5.82
C ARG A 6 -4.53 -4.11 7.34
N ASP A 7 -3.44 -4.33 8.06
CA ASP A 7 -3.40 -4.08 9.51
C ASP A 7 -3.61 -2.60 9.80
N VAL A 8 -3.05 -1.72 8.96
CA VAL A 8 -3.27 -0.27 9.06
C VAL A 8 -4.74 0.09 8.81
N LEU A 9 -5.36 -0.47 7.76
CA LEU A 9 -6.76 -0.21 7.42
C LEU A 9 -7.74 -0.67 8.52
N TYR A 10 -7.43 -1.77 9.23
CA TYR A 10 -8.23 -2.27 10.35
C TYR A 10 -7.87 -1.67 11.71
N GLY A 11 -6.91 -0.73 11.77
CA GLY A 11 -6.51 -0.07 13.01
C GLY A 11 -5.62 -0.92 13.93
N ASN A 12 -5.06 -2.02 13.42
CA ASN A 12 -4.16 -2.91 14.13
C ASN A 12 -2.68 -2.49 14.00
N ALA A 13 -2.37 -1.56 13.10
CA ALA A 13 -1.03 -1.03 12.88
C ALA A 13 -1.03 0.47 12.55
N LYS A 14 0.16 1.08 12.62
CA LYS A 14 0.38 2.51 12.35
C LYS A 14 1.50 2.70 11.35
N VAL A 15 1.43 3.80 10.60
CA VAL A 15 2.54 4.28 9.77
C VAL A 15 3.25 5.40 10.52
N ILE A 16 4.49 5.12 10.95
CA ILE A 16 5.31 6.07 11.72
C ILE A 16 6.47 6.56 10.86
N SER A 17 6.71 7.88 10.83
CA SER A 17 7.85 8.46 10.13
C SER A 17 9.14 8.24 10.91
N GLN A 18 10.30 8.40 10.25
CA GLN A 18 11.62 8.28 10.92
C GLN A 18 11.78 9.27 12.09
N GLN A 19 11.03 10.38 12.08
CA GLN A 19 11.00 11.36 13.17
C GLN A 19 9.99 11.00 14.29
N GLY A 20 9.44 9.79 14.28
CA GLY A 20 8.47 9.31 15.27
C GLY A 20 7.05 9.85 15.09
N ARG A 21 6.73 10.50 13.96
CA ARG A 21 5.39 11.08 13.73
C ARG A 21 4.43 10.03 13.20
N ASP A 22 3.26 9.92 13.82
CA ASP A 22 2.15 9.12 13.30
C ASP A 22 1.56 9.80 12.05
N VAL A 23 1.70 9.14 10.91
CA VAL A 23 1.20 9.62 9.60
C VAL A 23 0.14 8.67 9.03
N THR A 24 -0.42 7.80 9.87
CA THR A 24 -1.39 6.75 9.48
C THR A 24 -2.56 7.32 8.70
N GLU A 25 -3.21 8.37 9.20
CA GLU A 25 -4.41 8.92 8.54
C GLU A 25 -4.10 9.48 7.15
N LYS A 26 -2.92 10.07 6.94
CA LYS A 26 -2.52 10.59 5.62
C LYS A 26 -2.37 9.48 4.59
N PHE A 27 -1.88 8.31 5.00
CA PHE A 27 -1.77 7.14 4.13
C PHE A 27 -3.14 6.57 3.79
N ILE A 28 -4.03 6.45 4.79
CA ILE A 28 -5.41 5.98 4.58
C ILE A 28 -6.18 6.95 3.67
N GLU A 29 -6.06 8.25 3.90
CA GLU A 29 -6.69 9.27 3.08
C GLU A 29 -6.20 9.22 1.63
N GLY A 30 -4.89 9.12 1.42
CA GLY A 30 -4.30 8.96 0.09
C GLY A 30 -4.84 7.72 -0.64
N ALA A 31 -4.91 6.58 0.06
CA ALA A 31 -5.48 5.34 -0.46
C ALA A 31 -6.95 5.52 -0.88
N ARG A 32 -7.78 6.15 -0.02
CA ARG A 32 -9.19 6.42 -0.30
C ARG A 32 -9.37 7.32 -1.52
N ARG A 33 -8.53 8.37 -1.66
CA ARG A 33 -8.55 9.27 -2.82
C ARG A 33 -8.21 8.54 -4.12
N MET A 34 -7.23 7.64 -4.09
CA MET A 34 -6.91 6.80 -5.25
C MET A 34 -8.07 5.87 -5.63
N LEU A 35 -8.70 5.21 -4.66
CA LEU A 35 -9.86 4.37 -4.91
C LEU A 35 -11.04 5.18 -5.49
N GLN A 36 -11.30 6.37 -4.94
CA GLN A 36 -12.34 7.27 -5.45
C GLN A 36 -12.08 7.66 -6.91
N LEU A 37 -10.84 8.03 -7.22
CA LEU A 37 -10.44 8.37 -8.59
C LEU A 37 -10.63 7.17 -9.53
N ALA A 38 -10.15 6.00 -9.13
CA ALA A 38 -10.28 4.78 -9.93
C ALA A 38 -11.75 4.44 -10.23
N ARG A 39 -12.63 4.52 -9.22
CA ARG A 39 -14.08 4.34 -9.40
C ARG A 39 -14.68 5.37 -10.33
N SER A 40 -14.33 6.64 -10.18
CA SER A 40 -14.86 7.72 -11.02
C SER A 40 -14.49 7.60 -12.50
N LEU A 41 -13.35 6.96 -12.79
CA LEU A 41 -12.83 6.76 -14.13
C LEU A 41 -13.11 5.35 -14.70
N GLY A 42 -13.78 4.47 -13.94
CA GLY A 42 -14.03 3.10 -14.36
C GLY A 42 -12.76 2.25 -14.50
N ILE A 43 -11.71 2.57 -13.73
CA ILE A 43 -10.43 1.86 -13.76
C ILE A 43 -10.55 0.54 -12.97
N SER A 44 -10.14 -0.56 -13.60
CA SER A 44 -10.12 -1.91 -13.00
C SER A 44 -8.73 -2.39 -12.59
N SER A 45 -7.67 -1.71 -13.06
CA SER A 45 -6.28 -2.11 -12.81
C SER A 45 -5.38 -0.93 -12.47
N ALA A 46 -4.41 -1.12 -11.57
CA ALA A 46 -3.43 -0.12 -11.18
C ALA A 46 -2.01 -0.70 -11.17
N ILE A 47 -1.05 0.11 -11.62
CA ILE A 47 0.37 -0.21 -11.63
C ILE A 47 1.03 0.66 -10.57
N LEU A 48 1.61 0.04 -9.54
CA LEU A 48 2.11 0.73 -8.37
C LEU A 48 3.58 0.44 -8.11
N LYS A 49 4.30 1.46 -7.62
CA LYS A 49 5.72 1.35 -7.30
C LYS A 49 5.94 0.34 -6.16
N SER A 50 6.80 -0.64 -6.43
CA SER A 50 7.22 -1.68 -5.47
C SER A 50 7.83 -1.13 -4.16
N LEU A 51 7.70 -1.91 -3.06
CA LEU A 51 8.33 -1.77 -1.73
C LEU A 51 7.87 -0.61 -0.83
N SER A 52 7.06 0.32 -1.34
CA SER A 52 6.56 1.46 -0.56
C SER A 52 5.56 1.02 0.53
N PRO A 53 5.57 1.63 1.75
CA PRO A 53 4.54 1.38 2.76
C PRO A 53 3.12 1.78 2.29
N SER A 54 3.00 2.60 1.25
CA SER A 54 1.72 2.91 0.59
C SER A 54 1.45 1.95 -0.57
N CYS A 55 2.39 1.86 -1.51
CA CYS A 55 2.15 1.31 -2.86
C CYS A 55 2.77 -0.08 -3.08
N GLY A 56 3.50 -0.61 -2.10
CA GLY A 56 4.16 -1.90 -2.21
C GLY A 56 3.15 -3.01 -2.48
N VAL A 57 3.56 -3.96 -3.31
CA VAL A 57 2.75 -5.10 -3.74
C VAL A 57 3.53 -6.35 -3.38
N LYS A 58 2.95 -7.23 -2.57
CA LYS A 58 3.57 -8.46 -1.99
C LYS A 58 4.79 -8.22 -1.10
N ALA A 59 5.46 -7.08 -1.18
CA ALA A 59 6.61 -6.73 -0.36
C ALA A 59 6.61 -5.24 0.04
N ILE A 60 6.95 -4.98 1.30
CA ILE A 60 7.11 -3.64 1.91
C ILE A 60 8.32 -3.62 2.85
N TYR A 61 8.83 -2.42 3.18
CA TYR A 61 9.79 -2.27 4.27
C TYR A 61 9.18 -2.65 5.62
N ASP A 62 9.98 -3.24 6.51
CA ASP A 62 9.54 -3.74 7.83
C ASP A 62 9.24 -2.65 8.88
N GLY A 63 9.42 -1.37 8.54
CA GLY A 63 9.17 -0.24 9.42
C GLY A 63 10.27 0.06 10.44
N THR A 64 11.35 -0.74 10.48
CA THR A 64 12.48 -0.52 11.41
C THR A 64 13.52 0.49 10.89
N PHE A 65 13.36 0.96 9.65
CA PHE A 65 14.33 1.81 8.93
C PHE A 65 15.72 1.15 8.74
N SER A 66 15.82 -0.17 8.87
CA SER A 66 17.04 -0.95 8.59
C SER A 66 17.23 -1.32 7.12
N GLY A 67 16.22 -1.08 6.28
CA GLY A 67 16.20 -1.50 4.87
C GLY A 67 15.68 -2.93 4.65
N ASN A 68 15.34 -3.65 5.72
CA ASN A 68 14.73 -4.97 5.64
C ASN A 68 13.36 -4.92 4.94
N ILE A 69 13.08 -5.98 4.17
CA ILE A 69 11.84 -6.16 3.42
C ILE A 69 11.09 -7.36 4.01
N VAL A 70 9.78 -7.20 4.17
CA VAL A 70 8.86 -8.25 4.61
C VAL A 70 7.76 -8.43 3.58
N GLU A 71 7.16 -9.62 3.59
CA GLU A 71 5.97 -9.90 2.79
C GLU A 71 4.78 -9.07 3.28
N GLY A 72 4.07 -8.45 2.34
CA GLY A 72 2.90 -7.63 2.64
C GLY A 72 2.60 -6.59 1.56
N ASP A 73 1.35 -6.16 1.51
CA ASP A 73 0.92 -5.04 0.68
C ASP A 73 1.02 -3.71 1.45
N GLY A 74 1.29 -2.62 0.73
CA GLY A 74 1.15 -1.27 1.27
C GLY A 74 -0.32 -0.86 1.46
N VAL A 75 -0.56 0.23 2.19
CA VAL A 75 -1.93 0.70 2.54
C VAL A 75 -2.83 0.89 1.31
N ALA A 76 -2.31 1.52 0.25
CA ALA A 76 -3.05 1.75 -0.98
C ALA A 76 -3.33 0.45 -1.74
N THR A 77 -2.31 -0.39 -1.90
CA THR A 77 -2.43 -1.69 -2.56
C THR A 77 -3.49 -2.55 -1.89
N ALA A 78 -3.46 -2.63 -0.55
CA ALA A 78 -4.43 -3.40 0.22
C ALA A 78 -5.86 -2.89 -0.02
N LEU A 79 -6.09 -1.57 0.06
CA LEU A 79 -7.42 -0.98 -0.14
C LEU A 79 -7.95 -1.18 -1.57
N LEU A 80 -7.11 -0.98 -2.58
CA LEU A 80 -7.50 -1.15 -3.98
C LEU A 80 -7.85 -2.62 -4.29
N ARG A 81 -7.06 -3.57 -3.76
CA ARG A 81 -7.34 -5.01 -3.88
C ARG A 81 -8.63 -5.42 -3.16
N GLU A 82 -8.87 -4.93 -1.94
CA GLU A 82 -10.13 -5.17 -1.22
C GLU A 82 -11.35 -4.60 -1.96
N ALA A 83 -11.15 -3.54 -2.74
CA ALA A 83 -12.18 -2.98 -3.61
C ALA A 83 -12.33 -3.70 -4.96
N GLY A 84 -11.57 -4.77 -5.22
CA GLY A 84 -11.69 -5.61 -6.41
C GLY A 84 -10.82 -5.18 -7.61
N LEU A 85 -9.86 -4.28 -7.43
CA LEU A 85 -8.95 -3.89 -8.51
C LEU A 85 -7.75 -4.83 -8.60
N THR A 86 -7.31 -5.08 -9.83
CA THR A 86 -6.02 -5.75 -10.09
C THR A 86 -4.89 -4.77 -9.83
N VAL A 87 -4.01 -5.08 -8.88
CA VAL A 87 -2.87 -4.23 -8.55
C VAL A 87 -1.58 -4.99 -8.73
N VAL A 88 -0.72 -4.47 -9.61
CA VAL A 88 0.57 -5.06 -10.01
C VAL A 88 1.71 -4.06 -9.84
N THR A 89 2.93 -4.55 -9.78
CA THR A 89 4.14 -3.70 -9.83
C THR A 89 4.57 -3.39 -11.25
N GLU A 90 5.43 -2.39 -11.40
CA GLU A 90 6.13 -2.12 -12.67
C GLU A 90 6.88 -3.35 -13.21
N LYS A 91 7.40 -4.22 -12.33
CA LYS A 91 8.19 -5.41 -12.68
C LYS A 91 7.33 -6.58 -13.16
N GLU A 92 6.06 -6.63 -12.76
CA GLU A 92 5.16 -7.71 -13.13
C GLU A 92 4.67 -7.54 -14.58
N LEU A 93 4.68 -6.31 -15.12
CA LEU A 93 4.29 -6.01 -16.50
C LEU A 93 5.41 -6.24 -17.53
N GLU A 94 6.67 -6.19 -17.11
CA GLU A 94 7.82 -6.40 -18.01
C GLU A 94 7.97 -7.88 -18.43
N ASN A 95 7.14 -8.78 -17.87
CA ASN A 95 7.18 -10.22 -18.14
C ASN A 95 5.99 -10.73 -18.98
N ASP A 96 5.21 -9.83 -19.60
CA ASP A 96 4.22 -10.13 -20.64
C ASP A 96 4.80 -9.84 -22.05
#